data_AF-A0A962BZU9-F1
#
_entry.id   AF-A0A962BZU9-F1
#
_cell.length_a   1.000
_cell.length_b   1.000
_cell.length_c   1.000
_cell.angle_alpha   90.00
_cell.angle_beta   90.00
_cell.angle_gamma   90.00
#
_symmetry.space_group_name_H-M   'P 1'
#
loop_
_entity.id
_entity.type
_entity.pdbx_description
1 polymer ?
#
loop_
_entity_poly.entity_id
_entity_poly.type
_entity_poly.pdbx_seq_one_letter_code
_entity_poly.pdbx_strand_id
1 'polypeptide(L)'
;TRGLERLGADDTVRVVVLAGRGKSFSAGGDLDWMRRAAAYSYEENLADAELLARMLGTLATLPKPTIARVHGAALGGGVGLVCACDIAIASDAAFFATTEVRVGLIPATIGPYVLRAIGTRQAQRYFLTAERINAQRAREIGLVHEVVAESALESKLDEVIGALLACGPQAQATAKRFIADTANWPLDAALIADSVKAIARIRATEEAREGLSAFLEKRKANWT
;
A
#
# COMPACT_ATOMS: atom_id res chain seq x y z
N THR A 1 -11.05 -3.43 7.67
CA THR A 1 -10.18 -3.71 8.83
C THR A 1 -10.22 -5.17 9.26
N ARG A 2 -11.33 -5.73 9.74
CA ARG A 2 -11.39 -7.14 10.23
C ARG A 2 -10.82 -8.18 9.26
N GLY A 3 -11.09 -8.04 7.95
CA GLY A 3 -10.52 -8.93 6.94
C GLY A 3 -9.00 -8.87 6.87
N LEU A 4 -8.41 -7.67 7.01
CA LEU A 4 -6.96 -7.47 7.05
C LEU A 4 -6.36 -8.04 8.34
N GLU A 5 -6.99 -7.81 9.49
CA GLU A 5 -6.53 -8.34 10.78
C GLU A 5 -6.51 -9.88 10.76
N ARG A 6 -7.58 -10.51 10.23
CA ARG A 6 -7.65 -11.96 10.06
C ARG A 6 -6.54 -12.47 9.14
N LEU A 7 -6.36 -11.85 7.97
CA LEU A 7 -5.31 -12.24 7.03
C LEU A 7 -3.91 -11.98 7.61
N GLY A 8 -3.73 -10.96 8.43
CA GLY A 8 -2.48 -10.64 9.10
C GLY A 8 -2.08 -11.65 10.17
N ALA A 9 -3.06 -12.23 10.87
CA ALA A 9 -2.85 -13.23 11.92
C ALA A 9 -2.76 -14.68 11.40
N ASP A 10 -3.12 -14.94 10.14
CA ASP A 10 -3.13 -16.29 9.56
C ASP A 10 -1.77 -16.66 8.97
N ASP A 11 -0.95 -17.43 9.66
CA ASP A 11 0.42 -17.79 9.22
C ASP A 11 0.47 -18.53 7.87
N THR A 12 -0.65 -19.09 7.39
CA THR A 12 -0.73 -19.71 6.05
C THR A 12 -0.76 -18.68 4.91
N VAL A 13 -1.13 -17.43 5.20
CA VAL A 13 -1.19 -16.34 4.22
C VAL A 13 0.16 -15.66 4.12
N ARG A 14 0.73 -15.63 2.92
CA ARG A 14 2.05 -15.04 2.65
C ARG A 14 2.00 -13.67 1.96
N VAL A 15 1.00 -13.43 1.11
CA VAL A 15 0.82 -12.18 0.35
C VAL A 15 -0.67 -11.84 0.33
N VAL A 16 -1.02 -10.56 0.44
CA VAL A 16 -2.40 -10.08 0.34
C VAL A 16 -2.58 -9.23 -0.91
N VAL A 17 -3.48 -9.65 -1.80
CA VAL A 17 -3.85 -8.86 -2.98
C VAL A 17 -5.16 -8.13 -2.72
N LEU A 18 -5.15 -6.81 -2.88
CA LEU A 18 -6.34 -5.98 -2.87
C LEU A 18 -6.79 -5.73 -4.31
N ALA A 19 -8.00 -6.16 -4.66
CA ALA A 19 -8.58 -6.01 -5.98
C ALA A 19 -10.03 -5.52 -5.90
N GLY A 20 -10.48 -4.78 -6.91
CA GLY A 20 -11.87 -4.36 -7.07
C GLY A 20 -12.68 -5.33 -7.93
N ARG A 21 -14.01 -5.32 -7.77
CA ARG A 21 -14.95 -6.05 -8.64
C ARG A 21 -15.70 -5.06 -9.55
N GLY A 22 -16.01 -5.50 -10.77
CA GLY A 22 -16.74 -4.68 -11.74
C GLY A 22 -15.82 -3.73 -12.53
N LYS A 23 -16.33 -2.59 -12.97
CA LYS A 23 -15.60 -1.67 -13.88
C LYS A 23 -14.54 -0.81 -13.20
N SER A 24 -14.62 -0.64 -11.88
CA SER A 24 -13.71 0.22 -11.11
C SER A 24 -12.94 -0.62 -10.10
N PHE A 25 -11.75 -0.16 -9.73
CA PHE A 25 -11.05 -0.67 -8.56
C PHE A 25 -11.77 -0.23 -7.29
N SER A 26 -11.97 1.08 -7.14
CA SER A 26 -12.77 1.68 -6.07
C SER A 26 -13.19 3.09 -6.48
N ALA A 27 -14.50 3.34 -6.52
CA ALA A 27 -15.05 4.63 -6.93
C ALA A 27 -15.13 5.67 -5.79
N GLY A 28 -14.63 5.35 -4.60
CA GLY A 28 -14.71 6.21 -3.42
C GLY A 28 -16.00 6.04 -2.64
N GLY A 29 -16.36 7.04 -1.83
CA GLY A 29 -17.61 7.05 -1.07
C GLY A 29 -18.82 7.03 -2.00
N ASP A 30 -19.83 6.23 -1.66
CA ASP A 30 -21.07 6.16 -2.43
C ASP A 30 -21.99 7.38 -2.16
N LEU A 31 -23.02 7.54 -2.99
CA LEU A 31 -23.98 8.65 -2.90
C LEU A 31 -24.74 8.67 -1.58
N ASP A 32 -25.01 7.51 -0.98
CA ASP A 32 -25.74 7.43 0.27
C ASP A 32 -24.84 7.81 1.46
N TRP A 33 -23.56 7.45 1.42
CA TRP A 33 -22.55 7.96 2.34
C TRP A 33 -22.43 9.48 2.21
N MET A 34 -22.34 10.03 0.99
CA MET A 34 -22.25 11.48 0.80
C MET A 34 -23.46 12.23 1.40
N ARG A 35 -24.68 11.69 1.22
CA ARG A 35 -25.89 12.25 1.82
C ARG A 35 -25.85 12.24 3.35
N ARG A 36 -25.36 11.16 3.96
CA ARG A 36 -25.22 11.07 5.42
C ARG A 36 -24.16 12.04 5.93
N ALA A 37 -22.98 12.04 5.31
CA ALA A 37 -21.85 12.89 5.68
C ALA A 37 -22.19 14.38 5.63
N ALA A 38 -23.06 14.81 4.70
CA ALA A 38 -23.51 16.19 4.61
C ALA A 38 -24.33 16.67 5.83
N ALA A 39 -24.91 15.75 6.61
CA ALA A 39 -25.70 16.05 7.80
C ALA A 39 -24.97 15.78 9.12
N TYR A 40 -23.76 15.23 9.07
CA TYR A 40 -23.00 14.86 10.26
C TYR A 40 -22.54 16.07 11.06
N SER A 41 -22.56 15.94 12.39
CA SER A 41 -21.83 16.83 13.29
C SER A 41 -20.31 16.68 13.11
N TYR A 42 -19.53 17.51 13.79
CA TYR A 42 -18.08 17.36 13.81
C TYR A 42 -17.66 15.99 14.39
N GLU A 43 -18.29 15.58 15.49
CA GLU A 43 -17.99 14.33 16.21
C GLU A 43 -18.35 13.11 15.37
N GLU A 44 -19.46 13.15 14.64
CA GLU A 44 -19.85 12.08 13.71
C GLU A 44 -18.87 11.98 12.53
N ASN A 45 -18.44 13.13 11.99
CA ASN A 45 -17.40 13.16 10.95
C ASN A 45 -16.05 12.65 11.46
N LEU A 46 -15.68 12.98 12.70
CA LEU A 46 -14.46 12.47 13.32
C LEU A 46 -14.51 10.95 13.46
N ALA A 47 -15.61 10.41 13.99
CA ALA A 47 -15.81 8.97 14.13
C ALA A 47 -15.78 8.25 12.77
N ASP A 48 -16.42 8.79 11.72
CA ASP A 48 -16.39 8.23 10.37
C ASP A 48 -14.96 8.27 9.78
N ALA A 49 -14.25 9.38 9.93
CA ALA A 49 -12.87 9.53 9.47
C ALA A 49 -11.91 8.56 10.16
N GLU A 50 -12.09 8.29 11.46
CA GLU A 50 -11.31 7.32 12.23
C GLU A 50 -11.46 5.89 11.69
N LEU A 51 -12.63 5.51 11.16
CA LEU A 51 -12.85 4.19 10.57
C LEU A 51 -11.99 4.01 9.31
N LEU A 52 -11.99 5.00 8.42
CA LEU A 52 -11.15 5.00 7.22
C LEU A 52 -9.66 5.05 7.58
N ALA A 53 -9.28 5.93 8.53
CA ALA A 53 -7.90 6.06 9.00
C ALA A 53 -7.39 4.73 9.57
N ARG A 54 -8.18 4.07 10.42
CA ARG A 54 -7.87 2.76 10.99
C ARG A 54 -7.68 1.73 9.90
N MET A 55 -8.60 1.65 8.94
CA MET A 55 -8.50 0.67 7.85
C MET A 55 -7.22 0.87 7.01
N LEU A 56 -6.91 2.10 6.61
CA LEU A 56 -5.70 2.40 5.85
C LEU A 56 -4.43 2.14 6.66
N GLY A 57 -4.46 2.48 7.95
CA GLY A 57 -3.35 2.21 8.87
C GLY A 57 -3.10 0.71 8.99
N THR A 58 -4.14 -0.09 9.23
CA THR A 58 -4.03 -1.56 9.28
C THR A 58 -3.52 -2.15 7.97
N LEU A 59 -3.92 -1.61 6.81
CA LEU A 59 -3.41 -2.06 5.52
C LEU A 59 -1.91 -1.75 5.37
N ALA A 60 -1.52 -0.51 5.66
CA ALA A 60 -0.15 -0.03 5.52
C ALA A 60 0.83 -0.69 6.50
N THR A 61 0.37 -1.10 7.69
CA THR A 61 1.21 -1.74 8.71
C THR A 61 1.02 -3.25 8.80
N LEU A 62 0.25 -3.85 7.89
CA LEU A 62 0.06 -5.29 7.84
C LEU A 62 1.42 -6.01 7.81
N PRO A 63 1.68 -7.04 8.63
CA PRO A 63 2.98 -7.72 8.71
C PRO A 63 3.24 -8.65 7.49
N LYS A 64 2.62 -8.34 6.35
CA LYS A 64 2.65 -9.10 5.11
C LYS A 64 2.75 -8.15 3.93
N PRO A 65 3.41 -8.56 2.84
CA PRO A 65 3.36 -7.84 1.58
C PRO A 65 1.92 -7.68 1.08
N THR A 66 1.60 -6.48 0.62
CA THR A 66 0.28 -6.12 0.07
C THR A 66 0.44 -5.58 -1.35
N ILE A 67 -0.42 -6.04 -2.26
CA ILE A 67 -0.42 -5.61 -3.67
C ILE A 67 -1.79 -5.05 -4.04
N ALA A 68 -1.84 -3.81 -4.52
CA ALA A 68 -3.02 -3.27 -5.18
C ALA A 68 -3.02 -3.69 -6.66
N ARG A 69 -4.03 -4.44 -7.09
CA ARG A 69 -4.29 -4.81 -8.48
C ARG A 69 -5.39 -3.89 -9.04
N VAL A 70 -4.99 -2.87 -9.79
CA VAL A 70 -5.87 -1.77 -10.22
C VAL A 70 -6.23 -1.90 -11.70
N HIS A 71 -7.38 -2.50 -12.00
CA HIS A 71 -7.84 -2.71 -13.38
C HIS A 71 -8.68 -1.54 -13.93
N GLY A 72 -9.10 -0.60 -13.08
CA GLY A 72 -10.01 0.47 -13.46
C GLY A 72 -9.90 1.68 -12.54
N ALA A 73 -10.95 2.50 -12.49
CA ALA A 73 -10.93 3.75 -11.74
C ALA A 73 -10.64 3.56 -10.24
N ALA A 74 -9.76 4.39 -9.68
CA ALA A 74 -9.48 4.53 -8.26
C ALA A 74 -9.67 6.00 -7.83
N LEU A 75 -10.73 6.29 -7.08
CA LEU A 75 -11.14 7.67 -6.76
C LEU A 75 -11.19 7.92 -5.25
N GLY A 76 -10.71 9.08 -4.81
CA GLY A 76 -10.69 9.51 -3.41
C GLY A 76 -10.07 8.44 -2.50
N GLY A 77 -10.88 7.88 -1.59
CA GLY A 77 -10.51 6.72 -0.75
C GLY A 77 -9.88 5.55 -1.51
N GLY A 78 -10.27 5.32 -2.77
CA GLY A 78 -9.66 4.34 -3.66
C GLY A 78 -8.17 4.61 -3.96
N VAL A 79 -7.78 5.87 -4.13
CA VAL A 79 -6.36 6.25 -4.25
C VAL A 79 -5.63 6.00 -2.93
N GLY A 80 -6.26 6.30 -1.80
CA GLY A 80 -5.72 5.99 -0.48
C GLY A 80 -5.43 4.50 -0.28
N LEU A 81 -6.35 3.63 -0.72
CA LEU A 81 -6.16 2.18 -0.69
C LEU A 81 -4.95 1.74 -1.52
N VAL A 82 -4.78 2.30 -2.73
CA VAL A 82 -3.64 1.99 -3.61
C VAL A 82 -2.33 2.40 -2.93
N CYS A 83 -2.25 3.62 -2.39
CA CYS A 83 -1.03 4.14 -1.76
C CYS A 83 -0.74 3.53 -0.37
N ALA A 84 -1.74 2.92 0.26
CA ALA A 84 -1.57 2.18 1.51
C ALA A 84 -1.01 0.78 1.28
N CYS A 85 -1.21 0.18 0.09
CA CYS A 85 -0.51 -1.04 -0.30
C CYS A 85 1.00 -0.81 -0.49
N ASP A 86 1.79 -1.88 -0.33
CA ASP A 86 3.25 -1.83 -0.52
C ASP A 86 3.61 -1.74 -2.00
N ILE A 87 2.89 -2.49 -2.83
CA ILE A 87 3.09 -2.58 -4.28
C ILE A 87 1.77 -2.25 -4.97
N ALA A 88 1.83 -1.60 -6.13
CA ALA A 88 0.66 -1.28 -6.93
C ALA A 88 0.95 -1.56 -8.41
N ILE A 89 0.10 -2.36 -9.03
CA ILE A 89 0.16 -2.74 -10.44
C ILE A 89 -1.16 -2.30 -11.07
N ALA A 90 -1.08 -1.50 -12.12
CA ALA A 90 -2.24 -0.96 -12.81
C ALA A 90 -2.36 -1.48 -14.24
N SER A 91 -3.60 -1.62 -14.72
CA SER A 91 -3.87 -1.66 -16.15
C SER A 91 -3.65 -0.29 -16.78
N ASP A 92 -3.27 -0.26 -18.04
CA ASP A 92 -3.27 0.94 -18.90
C ASP A 92 -4.63 1.64 -19.03
N ALA A 93 -5.74 0.94 -18.77
CA ALA A 93 -7.08 1.52 -18.69
C ALA A 93 -7.39 2.20 -17.34
N ALA A 94 -6.56 2.01 -16.32
CA ALA A 94 -6.77 2.59 -15.00
C ALA A 94 -6.55 4.11 -14.99
N PHE A 95 -7.29 4.79 -14.11
CA PHE A 95 -7.05 6.19 -13.81
C PHE A 95 -7.38 6.51 -12.35
N PHE A 96 -6.74 7.56 -11.85
CA PHE A 96 -6.74 7.94 -10.44
C PHE A 96 -7.17 9.39 -10.29
N ALA A 97 -7.88 9.73 -9.21
CA ALA A 97 -8.13 11.13 -8.86
C ALA A 97 -8.50 11.27 -7.38
N THR A 98 -7.99 12.30 -6.72
CA THR A 98 -8.47 12.78 -5.41
C THR A 98 -9.51 13.86 -5.66
N THR A 99 -10.79 13.49 -5.64
CA THR A 99 -11.91 14.36 -6.09
C THR A 99 -12.52 15.23 -4.99
N GLU A 100 -12.06 15.08 -3.74
CA GLU A 100 -12.63 15.67 -2.53
C GLU A 100 -12.79 17.20 -2.63
N VAL A 101 -11.79 17.90 -3.19
CA VAL A 101 -11.82 19.37 -3.31
C VAL A 101 -12.90 19.89 -4.25
N ARG A 102 -13.44 19.06 -5.15
CA ARG A 102 -14.56 19.45 -6.02
C ARG A 102 -15.87 19.64 -5.26
N VAL A 103 -15.97 19.08 -4.06
CA VAL A 103 -17.15 19.14 -3.19
C VAL A 103 -16.86 19.86 -1.87
N GLY A 104 -15.77 20.64 -1.80
CA GLY A 104 -15.41 21.42 -0.61
C GLY A 104 -14.76 20.60 0.52
N LEU A 105 -14.32 19.37 0.24
CA LEU A 105 -13.59 18.52 1.18
C LEU A 105 -12.11 18.48 0.84
N ILE A 106 -11.29 17.85 1.68
CA ILE A 106 -9.87 17.63 1.41
C ILE A 106 -9.51 16.14 1.53
N PRO A 107 -8.52 15.64 0.78
CA PRO A 107 -8.04 14.26 0.87
C PRO A 107 -7.19 14.02 2.14
N ALA A 108 -7.68 14.42 3.32
CA ALA A 108 -6.93 14.42 4.57
C ALA A 108 -6.56 13.01 5.04
N THR A 109 -7.53 12.11 5.15
CA THR A 109 -7.33 10.76 5.70
C THR A 109 -6.43 9.88 4.82
N ILE A 110 -6.47 10.10 3.50
CA ILE A 110 -5.60 9.41 2.55
C ILE A 110 -4.24 10.11 2.39
N GLY A 111 -4.14 11.36 2.83
CA GLY A 111 -3.02 12.28 2.62
C GLY A 111 -1.65 11.70 2.93
N PRO A 112 -1.42 11.14 4.14
CA PRO A 112 -0.13 10.58 4.51
C PRO A 112 0.36 9.49 3.55
N TYR A 113 -0.53 8.64 3.05
CA TYR A 113 -0.20 7.54 2.14
C TYR A 113 0.13 8.06 0.74
N VAL A 114 -0.65 9.03 0.23
CA VAL A 114 -0.37 9.63 -1.08
C VAL A 114 0.93 10.43 -1.05
N LEU A 115 1.18 11.21 0.01
CA LEU A 115 2.43 11.95 0.19
C LEU A 115 3.64 11.02 0.20
N ARG A 116 3.53 9.86 0.86
CA ARG A 116 4.56 8.82 0.86
C ARG A 116 4.82 8.26 -0.55
N ALA A 117 3.78 8.10 -1.37
CA ALA A 117 3.90 7.51 -2.70
C ALA A 117 4.48 8.47 -3.74
N ILE A 118 3.97 9.72 -3.82
CA ILE A 118 4.29 10.64 -4.93
C ILE A 118 5.02 11.92 -4.48
N GLY A 119 5.26 12.07 -3.18
CA GLY A 119 5.87 13.25 -2.58
C GLY A 119 4.96 14.49 -2.57
N THR A 120 5.34 15.46 -1.75
CA THR A 120 4.57 16.70 -1.55
C THR A 120 4.32 17.47 -2.85
N ARG A 121 5.31 17.53 -3.74
CA ARG A 121 5.22 18.34 -4.97
C ARG A 121 4.15 17.82 -5.94
N GLN A 122 4.08 16.50 -6.14
CA GLN A 122 3.04 15.94 -7.01
C GLN A 122 1.69 15.95 -6.30
N ALA A 123 1.66 15.64 -5.00
CA ALA A 123 0.43 15.69 -4.21
C ALA A 123 -0.23 17.08 -4.23
N GLN A 124 0.55 18.17 -4.13
CA GLN A 124 0.03 19.54 -4.24
C GLN A 124 -0.80 19.74 -5.52
N ARG A 125 -0.29 19.31 -6.67
CA ARG A 125 -1.01 19.45 -7.94
C ARG A 125 -2.34 18.69 -7.92
N TYR A 126 -2.30 17.41 -7.57
CA TYR A 126 -3.49 16.55 -7.70
C TYR A 126 -4.51 16.75 -6.58
N PHE A 127 -4.07 17.13 -5.38
CA PHE A 127 -4.97 17.48 -4.28
C PHE A 127 -5.72 18.78 -4.56
N LEU A 128 -5.08 19.77 -5.17
CA LEU A 128 -5.71 21.08 -5.42
C LEU A 128 -6.57 21.09 -6.69
N THR A 129 -6.18 20.35 -7.73
CA THR A 129 -6.90 20.38 -9.01
C THR A 129 -7.98 19.31 -9.13
N ALA A 130 -7.87 18.22 -8.35
CA ALA A 130 -8.67 17.02 -8.51
C ALA A 130 -8.69 16.49 -9.97
N GLU A 131 -7.66 16.76 -10.77
CA GLU A 131 -7.59 16.26 -12.14
C GLU A 131 -7.35 14.75 -12.17
N ARG A 132 -7.65 14.12 -13.31
CA ARG A 132 -7.40 12.69 -13.51
C ARG A 132 -5.91 12.45 -13.79
N ILE A 133 -5.38 11.40 -13.18
CA ILE A 133 -4.06 10.83 -13.45
C ILE A 133 -4.29 9.55 -14.24
N ASN A 134 -3.86 9.50 -15.51
CA ASN A 134 -3.89 8.24 -16.26
C ASN A 134 -2.80 7.27 -15.73
N ALA A 135 -2.91 5.98 -16.08
CA ALA A 135 -2.00 4.96 -15.57
C ALA A 135 -0.52 5.26 -15.81
N GLN A 136 -0.15 5.72 -17.02
CA GLN A 136 1.22 6.01 -17.40
C GLN A 136 1.79 7.16 -16.56
N ARG A 137 1.02 8.24 -16.39
CA ARG A 137 1.41 9.34 -15.52
C ARG A 137 1.49 8.89 -14.05
N ALA A 138 0.59 8.01 -13.61
CA ALA A 138 0.62 7.43 -12.27
C ALA A 138 1.93 6.66 -12.02
N ARG A 139 2.43 5.92 -13.01
CA ARG A 139 3.74 5.26 -12.93
C ARG A 139 4.89 6.26 -12.87
N GLU A 140 4.89 7.25 -13.76
CA GLU A 140 5.95 8.27 -13.83
C GLU A 140 6.15 9.03 -12.52
N ILE A 141 5.07 9.27 -11.77
CA ILE A 141 5.12 10.01 -10.50
C ILE A 141 5.27 9.10 -9.27
N GLY A 142 5.33 7.78 -9.44
CA GLY A 142 5.45 6.81 -8.34
C GLY A 142 4.15 6.45 -7.64
N LEU A 143 2.98 6.80 -8.19
CA LEU A 143 1.68 6.41 -7.61
C LEU A 143 1.44 4.90 -7.76
N VAL A 144 1.92 4.32 -8.85
CA VAL A 144 1.94 2.87 -9.10
C VAL A 144 3.33 2.44 -9.56
N HIS A 145 3.68 1.19 -9.30
CA HIS A 145 5.00 0.65 -9.63
C HIS A 145 5.07 0.21 -11.10
N GLU A 146 4.00 -0.44 -11.57
CA GLU A 146 3.93 -0.98 -12.93
C GLU A 146 2.60 -0.68 -13.60
N VAL A 147 2.66 -0.53 -14.92
CA VAL A 147 1.50 -0.38 -15.80
C VAL A 147 1.63 -1.36 -16.95
N VAL A 148 0.61 -2.19 -17.13
CA VAL A 148 0.56 -3.22 -18.17
C VAL A 148 -0.79 -3.18 -18.90
N ALA A 149 -0.89 -3.80 -20.07
CA ALA A 149 -2.20 -4.03 -20.69
C ALA A 149 -3.12 -4.81 -19.75
N GLU A 150 -4.43 -4.54 -19.77
CA GLU A 150 -5.40 -5.25 -18.90
C GLU A 150 -5.26 -6.78 -18.99
N SER A 151 -5.05 -7.31 -20.20
CA SER A 151 -4.86 -8.75 -20.45
C SER A 151 -3.59 -9.34 -19.82
N ALA A 152 -2.61 -8.51 -19.47
CA ALA A 152 -1.35 -8.92 -18.86
C ALA A 152 -1.32 -8.70 -17.34
N LEU A 153 -2.40 -8.16 -16.74
CA LEU A 153 -2.44 -7.78 -15.34
C LEU A 153 -2.26 -8.97 -14.39
N GLU A 154 -2.90 -10.11 -14.70
CA GLU A 154 -2.72 -11.36 -13.92
C GLU A 154 -1.29 -11.88 -14.02
N SER A 155 -0.72 -11.96 -15.23
CA SER A 155 0.64 -12.46 -15.39
C SER A 155 1.67 -11.60 -14.66
N LYS A 156 1.50 -10.27 -14.67
CA LYS A 156 2.37 -9.37 -13.92
C LYS A 156 2.18 -9.50 -12.40
N LEU A 157 0.94 -9.73 -11.95
CA LEU A 157 0.66 -10.02 -10.54
C LEU A 157 1.35 -11.32 -10.10
N ASP A 158 1.23 -12.40 -10.87
CA ASP A 158 1.85 -13.70 -10.56
C ASP A 158 3.38 -13.60 -10.49
N GLU A 159 4.00 -12.82 -11.38
CA GLU A 159 5.44 -12.54 -11.34
C GLU A 159 5.87 -11.90 -10.02
N VAL A 160 5.15 -10.87 -9.58
CA VAL A 160 5.44 -10.16 -8.32
C VAL A 160 5.15 -11.05 -7.12
N ILE A 161 4.06 -11.81 -7.13
CA ILE A 161 3.75 -12.79 -6.07
C ILE A 161 4.85 -13.85 -6.01
N GLY A 162 5.31 -14.38 -7.14
CA GLY A 162 6.39 -15.36 -7.20
C GLY A 162 7.69 -14.84 -6.57
N ALA A 163 8.05 -13.58 -6.87
CA ALA A 163 9.20 -12.92 -6.25
C ALA A 163 9.03 -12.77 -4.73
N LEU A 164 7.85 -12.40 -4.25
CA LEU A 164 7.57 -12.28 -2.82
C LEU A 164 7.59 -13.63 -2.10
N LEU A 165 7.04 -14.68 -2.71
CA LEU A 165 7.02 -16.04 -2.14
C LEU A 165 8.42 -16.68 -2.10
N ALA A 166 9.35 -16.20 -2.93
CA ALA A 166 10.74 -16.63 -2.91
C ALA A 166 11.55 -16.08 -1.72
N CYS A 167 10.99 -15.17 -0.90
CA CYS A 167 11.66 -14.58 0.26
C CYS A 167 11.11 -15.10 1.60
N GLY A 168 11.89 -14.94 2.67
CA GLY A 168 11.47 -15.25 4.05
C GLY A 168 10.39 -14.30 4.58
N PRO A 169 9.28 -14.81 5.16
CA PRO A 169 8.19 -13.97 5.66
C PRO A 169 8.60 -13.04 6.80
N GLN A 170 9.42 -13.49 7.76
CA GLN A 170 9.84 -12.66 8.89
C GLN A 170 10.76 -11.52 8.42
N ALA A 171 11.64 -11.79 7.46
CA ALA A 171 12.49 -10.81 6.82
C ALA A 171 11.66 -9.75 6.07
N GLN A 172 10.63 -10.16 5.32
CA GLN A 172 9.72 -9.23 4.63
C GLN A 172 8.95 -8.34 5.62
N ALA A 173 8.35 -8.93 6.67
CA ALA A 173 7.64 -8.17 7.70
C ALA A 173 8.58 -7.17 8.41
N THR A 174 9.80 -7.60 8.72
CA THR A 174 10.81 -6.76 9.37
C THR A 174 11.29 -5.64 8.46
N ALA A 175 11.53 -5.93 7.17
CA ALA A 175 11.95 -4.93 6.19
C ALA A 175 10.86 -3.87 5.97
N LYS A 176 9.59 -4.29 5.85
CA LYS A 176 8.45 -3.37 5.75
C LYS A 176 8.35 -2.44 6.95
N ARG A 177 8.46 -2.98 8.18
CA ARG A 177 8.47 -2.17 9.40
C ARG A 177 9.67 -1.23 9.44
N PHE A 178 10.86 -1.71 9.07
CA PHE A 178 12.08 -0.90 9.03
C PHE A 178 11.93 0.31 8.10
N ILE A 179 11.34 0.15 6.91
CA ILE A 179 11.06 1.27 6.00
C ILE A 179 10.16 2.31 6.70
N ALA A 180 9.07 1.86 7.34
CA ALA A 180 8.14 2.76 8.03
C ALA A 180 8.80 3.52 9.18
N ASP A 181 9.64 2.85 9.95
CA ASP A 181 10.33 3.42 11.12
C ASP A 181 11.45 4.40 10.72
N THR A 182 11.99 4.31 9.49
CA THR A 182 13.18 5.08 9.08
C THR A 182 12.93 6.15 8.01
N ALA A 183 11.89 6.03 7.18
CA ALA A 183 11.72 6.86 5.97
C ALA A 183 11.66 8.38 6.19
N ASN A 184 11.26 8.84 7.38
CA ASN A 184 11.09 10.26 7.69
C ASN A 184 12.13 10.79 8.71
N TRP A 185 13.11 9.98 9.09
CA TRP A 185 14.15 10.39 10.02
C TRP A 185 15.36 10.96 9.27
N PRO A 186 16.04 11.98 9.83
CA PRO A 186 17.30 12.43 9.26
C PRO A 186 18.31 11.28 9.26
N LEU A 187 19.10 11.20 8.20
CA LEU A 187 20.21 10.24 8.13
C LEU A 187 21.35 10.70 9.01
N ASP A 188 21.29 10.36 10.29
CA ASP A 188 22.27 10.70 11.31
C ASP A 188 22.90 9.46 11.96
N ALA A 189 23.82 9.69 12.91
CA ALA A 189 24.50 8.61 13.62
C ALA A 189 23.54 7.72 14.43
N ALA A 190 22.41 8.25 14.91
CA ALA A 190 21.43 7.47 15.65
C ALA A 190 20.67 6.52 14.72
N LEU A 191 20.19 7.01 13.57
CA LEU A 191 19.54 6.17 12.57
C LEU A 191 20.49 5.08 12.04
N ILE A 192 21.76 5.42 11.82
CA ILE A 192 22.79 4.46 11.44
C ILE A 192 22.96 3.39 12.52
N ALA A 193 23.09 3.78 13.79
CA ALA A 193 23.23 2.84 14.91
C ALA A 193 22.03 1.90 15.03
N ASP A 194 20.80 2.40 14.80
CA ASP A 194 19.60 1.57 14.83
C ASP A 194 19.51 0.62 13.63
N SER A 195 19.95 1.04 12.43
CA SER A 195 20.06 0.14 11.27
C SER A 195 21.03 -1.03 11.53
N VAL A 196 22.15 -0.78 12.21
CA VAL A 196 23.11 -1.82 12.62
C VAL A 196 22.47 -2.81 13.60
N LYS A 197 21.71 -2.34 14.58
CA LYS A 197 20.96 -3.21 15.49
C LYS A 197 19.90 -4.02 14.76
N ALA A 198 19.20 -3.42 13.79
CA ALA A 198 18.15 -4.10 13.02
C ALA A 198 18.72 -5.29 12.22
N ILE A 199 19.82 -5.08 11.48
CA ILE A 199 20.44 -6.16 10.71
C ILE A 199 21.08 -7.24 11.60
N ALA A 200 21.67 -6.85 12.74
CA ALA A 200 22.22 -7.82 13.71
C ALA A 200 21.13 -8.74 14.29
N ARG A 201 19.95 -8.17 14.64
CA ARG A 201 18.82 -8.94 15.16
C ARG A 201 18.29 -9.95 14.15
N ILE A 202 18.03 -9.54 12.90
CA ILE A 202 17.44 -10.44 11.91
C ILE A 202 18.41 -11.57 11.53
N ARG A 203 19.73 -11.29 11.43
CA ARG A 203 20.76 -12.29 11.15
C ARG A 203 20.87 -13.40 12.20
N ALA A 204 20.44 -13.11 13.44
CA ALA A 204 20.47 -14.08 14.52
C ALA A 204 19.27 -15.06 14.50
N THR A 205 18.26 -14.83 13.65
CA THR A 205 17.05 -15.66 13.55
C THR A 205 17.30 -16.97 12.80
N GLU A 206 16.46 -17.98 13.05
CA GLU A 206 16.51 -19.24 12.31
C GLU A 206 16.18 -19.06 10.83
N GLU A 207 15.24 -18.18 10.48
CA GLU A 207 14.90 -17.88 9.08
C GLU A 207 16.13 -17.36 8.31
N ALA A 208 16.93 -16.49 8.92
CA ALA A 208 18.15 -16.00 8.29
C ALA A 208 19.21 -17.09 8.12
N ARG A 209 19.35 -18.00 9.09
CA ARG A 209 20.27 -19.14 9.00
C ARG A 209 19.87 -20.10 7.88
N GLU A 210 18.58 -20.44 7.80
CA GLU A 210 18.03 -21.27 6.72
C GLU A 210 18.24 -20.63 5.36
N GLY A 211 17.93 -19.34 5.21
CA GLY A 211 18.13 -18.61 3.96
C GLY A 211 19.59 -18.59 3.51
N LEU A 212 20.52 -18.35 4.43
CA LEU A 212 21.95 -18.35 4.14
C LEU A 212 22.49 -19.74 3.79
N SER A 213 22.12 -20.77 4.55
CA SER A 213 22.49 -22.17 4.25
C SER A 213 21.95 -22.59 2.88
N ALA A 214 20.67 -22.34 2.61
CA ALA A 214 20.05 -22.70 1.34
C ALA A 214 20.75 -22.04 0.14
N PHE A 215 21.10 -20.76 0.27
CA PHE A 215 21.83 -20.02 -0.77
C PHE A 215 23.23 -20.62 -1.02
N LEU A 216 24.00 -20.89 0.04
CA LEU A 216 25.34 -21.47 -0.05
C LEU A 216 25.32 -22.90 -0.63
N GLU A 217 24.30 -23.67 -0.28
CA GLU A 217 24.08 -25.05 -0.74
C GLU A 217 23.38 -25.13 -2.11
N LYS A 218 23.03 -23.98 -2.72
CA LYS A 218 22.31 -23.89 -4.00
C LYS A 218 20.99 -24.68 -4.03
N ARG A 219 20.28 -24.71 -2.91
CA ARG A 219 18.94 -25.29 -2.79
C ARG A 219 17.88 -24.21 -2.58
N LYS A 220 16.61 -24.57 -2.71
CA LYS A 220 15.51 -23.70 -2.30
C LYS A 220 15.45 -23.65 -0.77
N ALA A 221 15.29 -22.45 -0.23
CA ALA A 221 15.05 -22.25 1.18
C ALA A 221 13.64 -22.73 1.55
N ASN A 222 13.51 -23.31 2.74
CA ASN A 222 12.24 -23.69 3.32
C ASN A 222 11.70 -22.54 4.17
N TRP A 223 10.87 -21.70 3.55
CA TRP A 223 10.20 -20.60 4.23
C TRP A 223 8.97 -21.10 4.99
N THR A 224 9.20 -21.69 6.17
CA THR A 224 8.14 -22.02 7.15
C THR A 224 7.83 -20.84 8.05
#